data_AF-A0A6J5IRI5-F1
#
_entry.id   AF-A0A6J5IRI5-F1
#
_cell.length_a   1.000
_cell.length_b   1.000
_cell.length_c   1.000
_cell.angle_alpha   90.00
_cell.angle_beta   90.00
_cell.angle_gamma   90.00
#
_symmetry.space_group_name_H-M   'P 1'
#
loop_
_entity.id
_entity.type
_entity.pdbx_description
1 polymer ?
#
loop_
_entity_poly.entity_id
_entity_poly.type
_entity_poly.pdbx_seq_one_letter_code
_entity_poly.pdbx_strand_id
1 'polypeptide(L)'
;MKVSRLKTPRLTVWLVASIVLAILAYTTRQSDPLLSVTFYKAHLMSLGGWGGYWLDRLIFPYARPHEFLDECEVEGKYCLDGFQGASLRRAIIVAASLICVGLAA
;
A
#
# COMPACT_ATOMS: atom_id res chain seq x y z
N MET A 1 -4.60 -22.66 -16.68
CA MET A 1 -4.82 -21.91 -15.42
C MET A 1 -3.58 -22.10 -14.54
N LYS A 2 -2.57 -21.22 -14.68
CA LYS A 2 -1.29 -21.35 -13.96
C LYS A 2 -1.51 -20.77 -12.56
N VAL A 3 -1.87 -21.64 -11.61
CA VAL A 3 -2.05 -21.25 -10.21
C VAL A 3 -0.68 -20.88 -9.67
N SER A 4 -0.39 -19.57 -9.68
CA SER A 4 0.85 -19.03 -9.18
C SER A 4 0.91 -19.27 -7.66
N ARG A 5 1.91 -20.06 -7.27
CA ARG A 5 2.40 -20.26 -5.90
C ARG A 5 2.10 -19.02 -5.05
N LEU A 6 1.30 -19.18 -3.99
CA LEU A 6 0.97 -18.13 -3.02
C LEU A 6 2.26 -17.66 -2.34
N LYS A 7 3.00 -16.77 -3.01
CA LYS A 7 4.10 -16.01 -2.44
C LYS A 7 3.43 -15.08 -1.45
N THR A 8 3.67 -15.28 -0.16
CA THR A 8 3.12 -14.45 0.91
C THR A 8 3.19 -12.99 0.48
N PRO A 9 2.04 -12.28 0.38
CA PRO A 9 2.06 -10.91 -0.10
C PRO A 9 2.97 -10.13 0.84
N ARG A 10 4.05 -9.52 0.33
CA ARG A 10 5.04 -8.79 1.17
C ARG A 10 4.38 -7.72 2.05
N LEU A 11 3.19 -7.25 1.66
CA LEU A 11 2.39 -6.30 2.43
C LEU A 11 1.61 -6.90 3.61
N THR A 12 1.54 -8.22 3.78
CA THR A 12 0.96 -8.84 4.99
C THR A 12 1.73 -8.46 6.25
N VAL A 13 3.05 -8.26 6.13
CA VAL A 13 3.90 -7.75 7.22
C VAL A 13 3.44 -6.35 7.68
N TRP A 14 3.07 -5.49 6.75
CA TRP A 14 2.57 -4.14 7.06
C TRP A 14 1.17 -4.15 7.65
N LEU A 15 0.32 -5.12 7.28
CA LEU A 15 -0.96 -5.33 7.96
C LEU A 15 -0.74 -5.75 9.41
N VAL A 16 0.14 -6.72 9.67
CA VAL A 16 0.49 -7.14 11.04
C VAL A 16 1.07 -5.97 11.83
N ALA A 17 2.00 -5.20 11.26
CA ALA A 17 2.56 -4.01 11.89
C ALA A 17 1.47 -3.00 12.25
N SER A 18 0.51 -2.76 11.35
CA SER A 18 -0.62 -1.87 11.63
C SER A 18 -1.45 -2.37 12.81
N ILE A 19 -1.82 -3.65 12.86
CA ILE A 19 -2.59 -4.23 13.98
C ILE A 19 -1.82 -4.10 15.30
N VAL A 20 -0.51 -4.37 15.30
CA VAL A 20 0.33 -4.21 16.49
C VAL A 20 0.34 -2.76 16.98
N LEU A 21 0.46 -1.79 16.07
CA LEU A 21 0.40 -0.36 16.41
C LEU A 21 -0.97 0.04 17.00
N ALA A 22 -2.08 -0.51 16.48
CA ALA A 22 -3.41 -0.28 17.06
C ALA A 22 -3.54 -0.84 18.48
N ILE A 23 -3.04 -2.05 18.71
CA ILE A 23 -3.04 -2.68 20.04
C ILE A 23 -2.20 -1.82 20.99
N LEU A 24 -1.00 -1.41 20.59
CA LEU A 24 -0.13 -0.54 21.40
C LEU A 24 -0.81 0.80 21.72
N ALA A 25 -1.47 1.43 20.74
CA ALA A 25 -2.22 2.66 20.96
C ALA A 25 -3.34 2.47 22.00
N TYR A 26 -4.05 1.35 21.95
CA TYR A 26 -5.11 1.02 22.90
C TYR A 26 -4.57 0.75 24.31
N THR A 27 -3.50 -0.05 24.45
CA THR A 27 -2.95 -0.43 25.76
C THR A 27 -2.23 0.73 26.46
N THR A 28 -1.59 1.62 25.71
CA THR A 28 -0.86 2.79 26.26
C THR A 28 -1.77 3.97 26.58
N ARG A 29 -3.06 3.88 26.27
CA ARG A 29 -4.04 4.95 26.50
C ARG A 29 -4.14 5.40 27.95
N GLN A 30 -4.04 4.46 28.90
CA GLN A 30 -4.15 4.76 30.33
C GLN A 30 -2.86 5.32 30.94
N SER A 31 -1.69 4.86 30.45
CA SER A 31 -0.39 5.22 31.04
C SER A 31 0.14 6.53 30.47
N ASP A 32 0.23 6.64 29.15
CA ASP A 32 0.90 7.73 28.45
C ASP A 32 0.08 8.22 27.24
N PRO A 33 -0.74 9.27 27.42
CA PRO A 33 -1.64 9.73 26.36
C PRO A 33 -0.89 10.26 25.13
N LEU A 34 0.31 10.83 25.30
CA LEU A 34 1.13 11.31 24.17
C LEU A 34 1.66 10.15 23.30
N LEU A 35 2.07 9.04 23.91
CA LEU A 35 2.51 7.86 23.17
C LEU A 35 1.33 7.19 22.45
N SER A 36 0.18 7.09 23.12
CA SER A 36 -1.05 6.54 22.54
C SER A 36 -1.46 7.25 21.23
N VAL A 37 -1.45 8.58 21.19
CA VAL A 37 -1.79 9.33 19.96
C VAL A 37 -0.76 9.16 18.85
N THR A 38 0.53 8.99 19.18
CA THR A 38 1.57 8.74 18.17
C THR A 38 1.41 7.38 17.51
N PHE A 39 1.13 6.33 18.31
CA PHE A 39 0.87 4.99 17.80
C PHE A 39 -0.41 4.92 16.98
N TYR A 40 -1.45 5.65 17.40
CA TYR A 40 -2.69 5.77 16.64
C TYR A 40 -2.46 6.38 15.25
N LYS A 41 -1.72 7.49 15.16
CA LYS A 41 -1.39 8.11 13.87
C LYS A 41 -0.51 7.21 12.99
N ALA A 42 0.46 6.52 13.59
CA ALA A 42 1.30 5.57 12.87
C ALA A 42 0.51 4.37 12.33
N HIS A 43 -0.44 3.84 13.12
CA HIS A 43 -1.36 2.78 12.70
C HIS A 43 -2.17 3.20 11.47
N LEU A 44 -2.78 4.39 11.53
CA LEU A 44 -3.56 4.96 10.43
C LEU A 44 -2.72 5.12 9.16
N MET A 45 -1.50 5.67 9.26
CA MET A 45 -0.58 5.81 8.11
C MET A 45 -0.26 4.44 7.47
N SER A 46 0.01 3.42 8.29
CA SER A 46 0.29 2.06 7.82
C SER A 46 -0.91 1.41 7.15
N LEU A 47 -2.12 1.59 7.71
CA LEU A 47 -3.36 1.09 7.10
C LEU A 47 -3.68 1.79 5.78
N GLY A 48 -3.50 3.10 5.69
CA GLY A 48 -3.73 3.86 4.46
C GLY A 48 -2.83 3.40 3.31
N GLY A 49 -1.55 3.16 3.59
CA GLY A 49 -0.61 2.59 2.61
C GLY A 49 -0.96 1.16 2.20
N TRP A 50 -1.35 0.32 3.16
CA TRP A 50 -1.79 -1.05 2.88
C TRP A 50 -3.06 -1.08 2.04
N GLY A 51 -4.08 -0.31 2.42
CA GLY A 51 -5.34 -0.20 1.71
C GLY A 51 -5.17 0.36 0.29
N GLY A 52 -4.39 1.43 0.13
CA GLY A 52 -4.12 2.03 -1.20
C GLY A 52 -3.45 1.06 -2.17
N TYR A 53 -2.54 0.23 -1.67
CA TYR A 53 -1.91 -0.81 -2.47
C TYR A 53 -2.88 -1.89 -2.97
N TRP A 54 -3.78 -2.36 -2.09
CA TRP A 54 -4.79 -3.33 -2.49
C TRP A 54 -5.81 -2.73 -3.43
N LEU A 55 -6.19 -1.47 -3.21
CA LEU A 55 -7.12 -0.75 -4.06
C LEU A 55 -6.56 -0.59 -5.49
N ASP A 56 -5.28 -0.23 -5.65
CA ASP A 56 -4.60 -0.22 -6.95
C ASP A 56 -4.69 -1.58 -7.66
N ARG A 57 -4.45 -2.68 -6.93
CA ARG A 57 -4.53 -4.05 -7.49
C ARG A 57 -5.93 -4.50 -7.86
N LEU A 58 -6.95 -4.05 -7.14
CA LEU A 58 -8.35 -4.39 -7.39
C LEU A 58 -8.90 -3.62 -8.60
N ILE A 59 -8.53 -2.35 -8.75
CA ILE A 59 -9.00 -1.53 -9.88
C ILE A 59 -8.27 -1.92 -11.18
N PHE A 60 -6.97 -2.28 -11.11
CA PHE A 60 -6.17 -2.57 -12.30
C PHE A 60 -5.49 -3.96 -12.24
N PRO A 61 -6.23 -5.04 -12.51
CA PRO A 61 -5.70 -6.41 -12.41
C PRO A 61 -4.59 -6.73 -13.42
N TYR A 62 -4.63 -6.14 -14.63
CA TYR A 62 -3.77 -6.49 -15.78
C TYR A 62 -2.82 -5.38 -16.26
N ALA A 63 -2.66 -4.29 -15.50
CA ALA A 63 -1.83 -3.15 -15.90
C ALA A 63 -0.81 -2.83 -14.80
N ARG A 64 -0.08 -3.85 -14.34
CA ARG A 64 0.86 -3.68 -13.23
C ARG A 64 2.20 -3.16 -13.75
N PRO A 65 2.86 -2.22 -13.06
CA PRO A 65 4.15 -1.66 -13.51
C PRO A 65 5.23 -2.71 -13.82
N HIS A 66 5.24 -3.84 -13.10
CA HIS A 66 6.21 -4.91 -13.34
C HIS A 66 5.98 -5.70 -14.63
N GLU A 67 4.75 -5.73 -15.17
CA GLU A 67 4.44 -6.47 -16.41
C GLU A 67 5.01 -5.71 -17.62
N PHE A 68 4.96 -4.38 -17.58
CA PHE A 68 5.61 -3.55 -18.61
C PHE A 68 7.12 -3.80 -18.62
N LEU A 69 7.80 -3.88 -17.47
CA LEU A 69 9.25 -4.13 -17.44
C LEU A 69 9.67 -5.47 -18.08
N ASP A 70 8.85 -6.51 -17.95
CA ASP A 70 9.12 -7.83 -18.56
C ASP A 70 8.88 -7.82 -20.08
N GLU A 71 7.99 -6.95 -20.58
CA GLU A 71 7.71 -6.78 -22.03
C GLU A 71 8.72 -5.84 -22.73
N CYS A 72 9.52 -5.10 -21.98
CA CYS A 72 10.49 -4.13 -22.53
C CYS A 72 11.70 -4.76 -23.22
N GLU A 73 11.86 -6.09 -23.14
CA GLU A 73 12.93 -6.82 -23.85
C GLU A 73 12.71 -6.81 -25.38
N VAL A 74 11.50 -6.45 -25.87
CA VAL A 74 11.11 -6.58 -27.29
C VAL A 74 10.85 -5.24 -28.01
N GLU A 75 10.30 -4.21 -27.37
CA GLU A 75 9.99 -2.91 -28.01
C GLU A 75 10.20 -1.70 -27.06
N GLY A 76 11.41 -1.13 -27.06
CA GLY A 76 11.90 -0.19 -26.04
C GLY A 76 11.27 1.21 -25.92
N LYS A 77 10.17 1.56 -26.61
CA LYS A 77 9.53 2.90 -26.52
C LYS A 77 8.15 2.90 -25.85
N TYR A 78 7.21 2.08 -26.34
CA TYR A 78 5.85 1.99 -25.77
C TYR A 78 5.82 1.49 -24.32
N CYS A 79 6.88 0.77 -23.96
CA CYS A 79 7.05 0.11 -22.69
C CYS A 79 7.37 1.09 -21.53
N LEU A 80 8.13 2.15 -21.82
CA LEU A 80 8.47 3.19 -20.84
C LEU A 80 7.27 4.08 -20.52
N ASP A 81 6.48 4.46 -21.54
CA ASP A 81 5.28 5.28 -21.36
C ASP A 81 4.22 4.53 -20.53
N GLY A 82 4.03 3.23 -20.82
CA GLY A 82 3.15 2.37 -20.04
C GLY A 82 3.59 2.21 -18.58
N PHE A 83 4.90 2.03 -18.36
CA PHE A 83 5.49 1.97 -17.02
C PHE A 83 5.34 3.27 -16.24
N GLN A 84 5.62 4.42 -16.87
CA GLN A 84 5.48 5.75 -16.27
C GLN A 84 4.02 6.03 -15.90
N GLY A 85 3.08 5.75 -16.82
CA GLY A 85 1.66 5.91 -16.56
C GLY A 85 1.15 5.03 -15.42
N ALA A 86 1.53 3.75 -15.40
CA ALA A 86 1.12 2.81 -14.37
C ALA A 86 1.72 3.13 -12.99
N SER A 87 2.98 3.58 -12.94
CA SER A 87 3.65 3.99 -11.69
C SER A 87 3.07 5.27 -11.11
N LEU A 88 2.79 6.27 -11.95
CA LEU A 88 2.15 7.52 -11.52
C LEU A 88 0.74 7.28 -10.98
N ARG A 89 -0.06 6.45 -11.66
CA ARG A 89 -1.41 6.08 -11.21
C ARG A 89 -1.38 5.42 -9.82
N ARG A 90 -0.49 4.44 -9.62
CA ARG A 90 -0.34 3.81 -8.31
C ARG A 90 0.07 4.82 -7.23
N ALA A 91 0.98 5.74 -7.55
CA ALA A 91 1.39 6.79 -6.63
C ALA A 91 0.21 7.69 -6.23
N ILE A 92 -0.63 8.09 -7.18
CA ILE A 92 -1.81 8.92 -6.92
C ILE A 92 -2.83 8.19 -6.04
N ILE A 93 -3.11 6.90 -6.34
CA ILE A 93 -4.06 6.10 -5.54
C ILE A 93 -3.58 5.95 -4.10
N VAL A 94 -2.29 5.67 -3.89
CA VAL A 94 -1.70 5.53 -2.56
C VAL A 94 -1.65 6.87 -1.83
N ALA A 95 -1.36 7.97 -2.52
CA ALA A 95 -1.41 9.31 -1.93
C ALA A 95 -2.84 9.68 -1.50
N ALA A 96 -3.84 9.41 -2.35
CA ALA A 96 -5.24 9.67 -2.04
C ALA A 96 -5.73 8.85 -0.83
N SER A 97 -5.33 7.57 -0.70
CA SER A 97 -5.68 6.76 0.46
C SER A 97 -5.02 7.27 1.75
N LEU A 98 -3.76 7.73 1.68
CA LEU A 98 -3.08 8.34 2.82
C LEU A 98 -3.71 9.66 3.25
N ILE A 99 -4.10 10.53 2.30
CA ILE A 99 -4.80 11.78 2.60
C ILE A 99 -6.16 11.50 3.23
N CYS A 100 -6.92 10.55 2.70
CA CYS A 100 -8.23 10.16 3.24
C CYS A 100 -8.12 9.70 4.70
N VAL A 101 -7.14 8.84 4.99
CA VAL A 101 -6.90 8.35 6.35
C VAL A 101 -6.33 9.44 7.27
N GLY A 102 -5.50 10.34 6.74
CA GLY A 102 -4.98 11.49 7.48
C GLY A 102 -6.07 12.52 7.85
N LEU A 103 -7.09 12.67 7.01
CA LEU A 103 -8.27 13.52 7.30
C LEU A 103 -9.24 12.88 8.31
N ALA A 104 -9.23 11.55 8.42
CA ALA A 104 -10.03 10.82 9.41
C ALA A 104 -9.44 10.83 10.83
N ALA A 105 -8.21 11.33 11.00
CA ALA A 105 -7.44 11.33 12.25
C ALA A 105 -7.60 12.64 13.06
#